data_AF-A0A9E2VYI9-F1
#
_entry.id   AF-A0A9E2VYI9-F1
#
_cell.length_a   1.000
_cell.length_b   1.000
_cell.length_c   1.000
_cell.angle_alpha   90.00
_cell.angle_beta   90.00
_cell.angle_gamma   90.00
#
_symmetry.space_group_name_H-M   'P 1'
#
loop_
_entity.id
_entity.type
_entity.pdbx_description
1 polymer ?
#
loop_
_entity_poly.entity_id
_entity_poly.type
_entity_poly.pdbx_seq_one_letter_code
_entity_poly.pdbx_strand_id
1 'polypeptide(L)'
;MSKLADQVRQAVAAFAVCKTQPALIGGLALAAHDVVRATRDVDFLVDADDAQKVHDALGALGYTCNHRSEDAANYIRGDQRLDLLYARRPVARKLLDCASVRNTVMGRLRVISAEGLIGFKVQALVNAPERAGDRADILALLRAGRGKLNMREVREYFALFDRTDLLDEMLGQIDHDTR
;
A
#
# COMPACT_ATOMS: atom_id res chain seq x y z
N MET A 1 -7.46 12.92 -19.30
CA MET A 1 -7.22 11.89 -18.26
C MET A 1 -6.39 12.52 -17.17
N SER A 2 -6.51 12.09 -15.90
CA SER A 2 -5.69 12.67 -14.83
C SER A 2 -4.23 12.23 -15.00
N LYS A 3 -3.27 13.13 -14.75
CA LYS A 3 -1.82 12.81 -14.82
C LYS A 3 -1.44 11.57 -14.00
N LEU A 4 -2.14 11.35 -12.88
CA LEU A 4 -1.94 10.21 -11.99
C LEU A 4 -2.41 8.88 -12.62
N ALA A 5 -3.54 8.89 -13.33
CA ALA A 5 -4.03 7.70 -14.06
C ALA A 5 -3.04 7.27 -15.15
N ASP A 6 -2.50 8.25 -15.87
CA ASP A 6 -1.51 8.00 -16.92
C ASP A 6 -0.19 7.48 -16.34
N GLN A 7 0.23 8.01 -15.18
CA GLN A 7 1.38 7.51 -14.44
C GLN A 7 1.21 6.03 -14.05
N VAL A 8 0.09 5.69 -13.41
CA VAL A 8 -0.21 4.31 -12.99
C VAL A 8 -0.26 3.38 -14.20
N ARG A 9 -0.89 3.80 -15.31
CA ARG A 9 -0.96 3.00 -16.53
C ARG A 9 0.43 2.70 -17.11
N GLN A 10 1.31 3.69 -17.16
CA GLN A 10 2.68 3.51 -17.67
C GLN A 10 3.50 2.59 -16.78
N ALA A 11 3.41 2.75 -15.45
CA ALA A 11 4.08 1.87 -14.50
C ALA A 11 3.62 0.41 -14.68
N VAL A 12 2.30 0.18 -14.74
CA VAL A 12 1.71 -1.16 -14.97
C VAL A 12 2.16 -1.76 -16.30
N ALA A 13 2.24 -0.96 -17.36
CA ALA A 13 2.74 -1.42 -18.65
C ALA A 13 4.22 -1.86 -18.56
N ALA A 14 5.07 -1.10 -17.86
CA ALA A 14 6.47 -1.50 -17.63
C ALA A 14 6.58 -2.80 -16.83
N PHE A 15 5.77 -2.96 -15.77
CA PHE A 15 5.75 -4.19 -14.98
C PHE A 15 5.31 -5.41 -15.80
N ALA A 16 4.34 -5.24 -16.69
CA ALA A 16 3.90 -6.29 -17.61
C ALA A 16 5.02 -6.74 -18.57
N VAL A 17 5.82 -5.80 -19.09
CA VAL A 17 7.00 -6.11 -19.93
C VAL A 17 8.04 -6.91 -19.15
N CYS A 18 8.25 -6.59 -17.88
CA CYS A 18 9.16 -7.31 -16.99
C CYS A 18 8.62 -8.64 -16.46
N LYS A 19 7.37 -9.00 -16.80
CA LYS A 19 6.65 -10.17 -16.27
C LYS A 19 6.55 -10.16 -14.74
N THR A 20 6.49 -8.98 -14.13
CA THR A 20 6.32 -8.82 -12.69
C THR A 20 4.85 -8.57 -12.37
N GLN A 21 4.42 -8.97 -11.18
CA GLN A 21 3.03 -8.79 -10.74
C GLN A 21 2.98 -7.94 -9.48
N PRO A 22 3.25 -6.63 -9.54
CA PRO A 22 3.19 -5.79 -8.36
C PRO A 22 1.75 -5.59 -7.89
N ALA A 23 1.61 -5.30 -6.60
CA ALA A 23 0.34 -4.95 -5.98
C ALA A 23 0.33 -3.48 -5.57
N LEU A 24 -0.75 -2.78 -5.89
CA LEU A 24 -0.99 -1.42 -5.44
C LEU A 24 -1.15 -1.43 -3.92
N ILE A 25 -0.45 -0.50 -3.26
CA ILE A 25 -0.51 -0.26 -1.83
C ILE A 25 -0.76 1.24 -1.57
N GLY A 26 -0.56 1.69 -0.33
CA GLY A 26 -0.57 3.10 0.01
C GLY A 26 -1.93 3.77 -0.19
N GLY A 27 -1.91 5.08 -0.48
CA GLY A 27 -3.13 5.90 -0.51
C GLY A 27 -4.09 5.54 -1.64
N LEU A 28 -3.58 5.09 -2.79
CA LEU A 28 -4.41 4.71 -3.93
C LEU A 28 -5.12 3.38 -3.71
N ALA A 29 -4.52 2.46 -2.94
CA ALA A 29 -5.14 1.19 -2.60
C ALA A 29 -6.34 1.34 -1.66
N LEU A 30 -6.38 2.40 -0.83
CA LEU A 30 -7.50 2.68 0.08
C LEU A 30 -8.84 2.78 -0.68
N ALA A 31 -8.83 3.42 -1.85
CA ALA A 31 -10.04 3.59 -2.67
C ALA A 31 -10.62 2.26 -3.17
N ALA A 32 -9.81 1.21 -3.29
CA ALA A 32 -10.26 -0.13 -3.66
C ALA A 32 -10.93 -0.90 -2.50
N HIS A 33 -10.93 -0.31 -1.30
CA HIS A 33 -11.56 -0.81 -0.08
C HIS A 33 -12.50 0.23 0.53
N ASP A 34 -13.16 1.02 -0.34
CA ASP A 34 -14.20 2.00 0.02
C ASP A 34 -13.74 3.15 0.93
N VAL A 35 -12.43 3.42 0.99
CA VAL A 35 -11.83 4.53 1.74
C VAL A 35 -11.30 5.60 0.79
N VAL A 36 -11.92 6.78 0.80
CA VAL A 36 -11.52 7.90 -0.06
C VAL A 36 -10.47 8.77 0.62
N ARG A 37 -9.31 8.89 0.00
CA ARG A 37 -8.23 9.79 0.43
C ARG A 37 -7.62 10.48 -0.79
N ALA A 38 -7.38 11.79 -0.69
CA ALA A 38 -6.57 12.49 -1.67
C ALA A 38 -5.09 12.06 -1.53
N THR A 39 -4.53 11.51 -2.60
CA THR A 39 -3.10 11.18 -2.70
C THR A 39 -2.55 11.59 -4.06
N ARG A 40 -1.25 11.91 -4.09
CA ARG A 40 -0.51 12.21 -5.31
C ARG A 40 0.58 11.18 -5.59
N ASP A 41 0.90 10.35 -4.60
CA ASP A 41 1.96 9.35 -4.68
C ASP A 41 1.38 8.01 -5.15
N VAL A 42 2.18 7.27 -5.92
CA VAL A 42 1.85 5.94 -6.41
C VAL A 42 2.75 4.94 -5.69
N ASP A 43 2.15 4.08 -4.88
CA ASP A 43 2.87 3.09 -4.10
C ASP A 43 2.60 1.67 -4.62
N PHE A 44 3.66 0.89 -4.86
CA PHE A 44 3.54 -0.53 -5.21
C PHE A 44 4.38 -1.42 -4.29
N LEU A 45 3.85 -2.61 -4.01
CA LEU A 45 4.58 -3.74 -3.46
C LEU A 45 5.08 -4.62 -4.60
N VAL A 46 6.38 -4.91 -4.62
CA VAL A 46 7.07 -5.69 -5.67
C VAL A 46 7.86 -6.80 -5.01
N ASP A 47 8.02 -7.96 -5.66
CA ASP A 47 8.95 -8.97 -5.16
C ASP A 47 10.38 -8.41 -5.15
N ALA A 48 11.11 -8.63 -4.06
CA ALA A 48 12.49 -8.18 -3.91
C ALA A 48 13.40 -8.81 -4.99
N ASP A 49 13.10 -10.02 -5.44
CA ASP A 49 13.87 -10.76 -6.45
C ASP A 49 13.72 -10.12 -7.85
N ASP A 50 12.68 -9.31 -8.05
CA ASP A 50 12.43 -8.55 -9.28
C ASP A 50 12.86 -7.08 -9.20
N ALA A 51 13.42 -6.64 -8.07
CA ALA A 51 13.77 -5.23 -7.83
C ALA A 51 14.67 -4.63 -8.92
N GLN A 52 15.68 -5.38 -9.39
CA GLN A 52 16.58 -4.89 -10.44
C GLN A 52 15.87 -4.76 -11.80
N LYS A 53 15.05 -5.74 -12.18
CA LYS A 53 14.29 -5.69 -13.45
C LYS A 53 13.35 -4.49 -13.48
N VAL A 54 12.68 -4.24 -12.35
CA VAL A 54 11.77 -3.11 -12.21
C VAL A 54 12.52 -1.78 -12.23
N HIS A 55 13.69 -1.70 -11.59
CA HIS A 55 14.55 -0.51 -11.63
C HIS A 55 14.90 -0.13 -13.07
N ASP A 56 15.37 -1.09 -13.88
CA ASP A 56 15.76 -0.86 -15.26
C ASP A 56 14.57 -0.39 -16.12
N ALA A 57 13.40 -0.97 -15.90
CA ALA A 57 12.18 -0.61 -16.62
C ALA A 57 11.65 0.78 -16.27
N LEU A 58 11.71 1.17 -14.99
CA LEU A 58 11.37 2.52 -14.56
C LEU A 58 12.37 3.55 -15.10
N GLY A 59 13.67 3.21 -15.13
CA GLY A 59 14.70 4.02 -15.77
C GLY A 59 14.41 4.27 -17.26
N ALA A 60 13.99 3.22 -17.99
CA ALA A 60 13.60 3.34 -19.40
C ALA A 60 12.35 4.21 -19.61
N LEU A 61 11.47 4.33 -18.62
CA LEU A 61 10.34 5.27 -18.61
C LEU A 61 10.73 6.71 -18.25
N GLY A 62 12.00 6.97 -17.96
CA GLY A 62 12.53 8.29 -17.61
C GLY A 62 12.40 8.64 -16.13
N TYR A 63 12.20 7.65 -15.24
CA TYR A 63 12.29 7.89 -13.81
C TYR A 63 13.73 7.94 -13.34
N THR A 64 14.02 8.91 -12.47
CA THR A 64 15.28 8.98 -11.73
C THR A 64 15.10 8.35 -10.37
N CYS A 65 16.00 7.44 -9.99
CA CYS A 65 16.03 6.86 -8.66
C CYS A 65 16.56 7.90 -7.66
N ASN A 66 15.70 8.36 -6.75
CA ASN A 66 16.09 9.30 -5.70
C ASN A 66 16.72 8.56 -4.50
N HIS A 67 16.18 7.39 -4.16
CA HIS A 67 16.67 6.57 -3.07
C HIS A 67 16.33 5.10 -3.35
N ARG A 68 17.24 4.18 -2.98
CA ARG A 68 17.03 2.73 -3.08
C ARG A 68 17.79 2.03 -1.97
N SER A 69 17.11 1.12 -1.29
CA SER A 69 17.63 0.24 -0.26
C SER A 69 17.17 -1.19 -0.53
N GLU A 70 17.49 -2.10 0.40
CA GLU A 70 17.03 -3.50 0.34
C GLU A 70 15.51 -3.64 0.52
N ASP A 71 14.87 -2.70 1.21
CA ASP A 71 13.46 -2.79 1.59
C ASP A 71 12.56 -1.85 0.78
N ALA A 72 13.10 -0.78 0.17
CA ALA A 72 12.31 0.20 -0.57
C ALA A 72 13.09 0.95 -1.66
N ALA A 73 12.39 1.58 -2.59
CA ALA A 73 12.95 2.52 -3.54
C ALA A 73 11.97 3.65 -3.89
N ASN A 74 12.50 4.84 -4.16
CA ASN A 74 11.73 6.04 -4.48
C ASN A 74 12.19 6.58 -5.83
N TYR A 75 11.24 6.76 -6.73
CA TYR A 75 11.47 7.19 -8.11
C TYR A 75 10.72 8.49 -8.40
N ILE A 76 11.38 9.39 -9.12
CA ILE A 76 10.84 10.72 -9.45
C ILE A 76 10.94 10.95 -10.96
N ARG A 77 9.88 11.48 -11.55
CA ARG A 77 9.86 11.96 -12.95
C ARG A 77 9.05 13.25 -13.05
N GLY A 78 9.74 14.39 -13.07
CA GLY A 78 9.08 15.70 -12.98
C GLY A 78 8.37 15.87 -11.63
N ASP A 79 7.05 16.11 -11.65
CA ASP A 79 6.18 16.21 -10.47
C ASP A 79 5.64 14.85 -9.98
N GLN A 80 5.95 13.76 -10.69
CA GLN A 80 5.45 12.42 -10.40
C GLN A 80 6.36 11.67 -9.44
N ARG A 81 5.76 11.04 -8.42
CA ARG A 81 6.43 10.19 -7.44
C ARG A 81 5.90 8.77 -7.51
N LEU A 82 6.82 7.81 -7.52
CA LEU A 82 6.52 6.39 -7.51
C LEU A 82 7.40 5.71 -6.47
N ASP A 83 6.76 5.14 -5.46
CA ASP A 83 7.41 4.49 -4.35
C ASP A 83 7.19 2.97 -4.45
N LEU A 84 8.27 2.23 -4.28
CA LEU A 84 8.28 0.78 -4.27
C LEU A 84 8.67 0.28 -2.89
N LEU A 85 7.85 -0.62 -2.34
CA LEU A 85 8.25 -1.49 -1.24
C LEU A 85 8.62 -2.87 -1.80
N TYR A 86 9.72 -3.43 -1.30
CA TYR A 86 10.16 -4.76 -1.69
C TYR A 86 9.65 -5.82 -0.70
N ALA A 87 8.89 -6.78 -1.22
CA ALA A 87 8.38 -7.93 -0.50
C ALA A 87 9.52 -8.92 -0.23
N ARG A 88 10.37 -8.60 0.75
CA ARG A 88 11.50 -9.45 1.14
C ARG A 88 11.13 -10.46 2.21
N ARG A 89 10.35 -10.02 3.21
CA ARG A 89 9.95 -10.84 4.37
C ARG A 89 8.77 -11.76 4.03
N PRO A 90 8.63 -12.94 4.66
CA PRO A 90 7.54 -13.88 4.38
C PRO A 90 6.14 -13.26 4.44
N VAL A 91 5.89 -12.36 5.40
CA VAL A 91 4.62 -11.65 5.54
C VAL A 91 4.33 -10.75 4.33
N ALA A 92 5.31 -10.00 3.86
CA ALA A 92 5.15 -9.11 2.71
C ALA A 92 4.98 -9.90 1.39
N ARG A 93 5.70 -11.03 1.24
CA ARG A 93 5.52 -11.94 0.09
C ARG A 93 4.11 -12.53 0.08
N LYS A 94 3.61 -12.98 1.23
CA LYS A 94 2.23 -13.45 1.38
C LYS A 94 1.19 -12.38 0.98
N LEU A 95 1.41 -11.12 1.38
CA LEU A 95 0.53 -10.01 0.96
C LEU A 95 0.54 -9.79 -0.56
N LEU A 96 1.72 -9.90 -1.18
CA LEU A 96 1.85 -9.82 -2.63
C LEU A 96 1.16 -10.99 -3.35
N ASP A 97 1.28 -12.20 -2.82
CA ASP A 97 0.64 -13.40 -3.38
C ASP A 97 -0.88 -13.35 -3.26
N CYS A 98 -1.40 -12.91 -2.11
CA CYS A 98 -2.83 -12.77 -1.87
C CYS A 98 -3.45 -11.53 -2.52
N ALA A 99 -2.66 -10.66 -3.17
CA ALA A 99 -3.17 -9.47 -3.84
C ALA A 99 -4.11 -9.85 -4.99
N SER A 100 -5.29 -9.25 -4.99
CA SER A 100 -6.39 -9.57 -5.91
C SER A 100 -6.66 -8.42 -6.87
N VAL A 101 -7.11 -8.73 -8.08
CA VAL A 101 -7.47 -7.69 -9.06
C VAL A 101 -8.76 -7.01 -8.64
N ARG A 102 -8.72 -5.69 -8.47
CA ARG A 102 -9.87 -4.86 -8.10
C ARG A 102 -10.09 -3.75 -9.13
N ASN A 103 -11.34 -3.32 -9.25
CA ASN A 103 -11.68 -2.15 -10.06
C ASN A 103 -11.30 -0.90 -9.27
N THR A 104 -10.47 -0.05 -9.87
CA THR A 104 -10.09 1.25 -9.33
C THR A 104 -10.45 2.34 -10.33
N VAL A 105 -10.44 3.60 -9.88
CA VAL A 105 -10.59 4.77 -10.78
C VAL A 105 -9.48 4.85 -11.85
N MET A 106 -8.37 4.12 -11.66
CA MET A 106 -7.24 4.03 -12.59
C MET A 106 -7.29 2.76 -13.47
N GLY A 107 -8.37 1.97 -13.38
CA GLY A 107 -8.52 0.70 -14.08
C GLY A 107 -8.39 -0.51 -13.16
N ARG A 108 -8.30 -1.71 -13.76
CA ARG A 108 -8.14 -2.97 -13.02
C ARG A 108 -6.69 -3.14 -12.56
N LEU A 109 -6.47 -3.12 -11.25
CA LEU A 109 -5.14 -3.23 -10.63
C LEU A 109 -5.14 -4.35 -9.59
N ARG A 110 -4.00 -5.02 -9.41
CA ARG A 110 -3.80 -5.88 -8.24
C ARG A 110 -3.70 -4.97 -7.02
N VAL A 111 -4.46 -5.25 -5.98
CA VAL A 111 -4.43 -4.50 -4.72
C VAL A 111 -4.33 -5.51 -3.57
N ILE A 112 -3.51 -5.19 -2.57
CA ILE A 112 -3.43 -6.01 -1.35
C ILE A 112 -4.74 -5.96 -0.56
N SER A 113 -4.91 -6.87 0.40
CA SER A 113 -6.07 -6.88 1.30
C SER A 113 -6.14 -5.62 2.18
N ALA A 114 -7.33 -5.32 2.70
CA ALA A 114 -7.52 -4.20 3.63
C ALA A 114 -6.71 -4.43 4.92
N GLU A 115 -6.65 -5.67 5.39
CA GLU A 115 -5.83 -6.12 6.52
C GLU A 115 -4.35 -5.84 6.27
N GLY A 116 -3.85 -6.14 5.06
CA GLY A 116 -2.48 -5.83 4.67
C GLY A 116 -2.19 -4.33 4.63
N LEU A 117 -3.14 -3.52 4.14
CA LEU A 117 -3.02 -2.06 4.19
C LEU A 117 -2.96 -1.57 5.64
N ILE A 118 -3.80 -2.11 6.54
CA ILE A 118 -3.72 -1.81 7.97
C ILE A 118 -2.32 -2.14 8.49
N GLY A 119 -1.78 -3.31 8.17
CA GLY A 119 -0.42 -3.71 8.58
C GLY A 119 0.66 -2.72 8.14
N PHE A 120 0.66 -2.28 6.87
CA PHE A 120 1.60 -1.26 6.40
C PHE A 120 1.39 0.10 7.08
N LYS A 121 0.14 0.47 7.38
CA LYS A 121 -0.16 1.72 8.09
C LYS A 121 0.28 1.69 9.54
N VAL A 122 0.16 0.56 10.24
CA VAL A 122 0.69 0.40 11.60
C VAL A 122 2.20 0.57 11.60
N GLN A 123 2.90 -0.06 10.64
CA GLN A 123 4.34 0.13 10.48
C GLN A 123 4.70 1.60 10.25
N ALA A 124 3.99 2.29 9.34
CA ALA A 124 4.23 3.69 9.04
C ALA A 124 4.01 4.61 10.25
N LEU A 125 2.98 4.32 11.04
CA LEU A 125 2.64 5.02 12.28
C LEU A 125 3.70 4.80 13.36
N VAL A 126 4.23 3.59 13.49
CA VAL A 126 5.30 3.27 14.46
C VAL A 126 6.61 3.96 14.07
N ASN A 127 6.93 3.98 12.78
CA ASN A 127 8.15 4.60 12.27
C ASN A 127 8.12 6.14 12.34
N ALA A 128 6.94 6.75 12.27
CA ALA A 128 6.76 8.21 12.29
C ALA A 128 5.39 8.57 12.88
N PRO A 129 5.27 8.56 14.22
CA PRO A 129 4.01 8.76 14.94
C PRO A 129 3.34 10.12 14.70
N GLU A 130 4.12 11.13 14.29
CA GLU A 130 3.64 12.48 13.97
C GLU A 130 2.75 12.52 12.72
N ARG A 131 2.76 11.46 11.90
CA ARG A 131 1.91 11.34 10.71
C ARG A 131 0.48 10.96 11.09
N ALA A 132 -0.30 11.97 11.51
CA ALA A 132 -1.71 11.82 11.91
C ALA A 132 -2.59 11.11 10.85
N GLY A 133 -2.22 11.18 9.56
CA GLY A 133 -2.94 10.56 8.47
C GLY A 133 -3.01 9.03 8.55
N ASP A 134 -1.99 8.35 9.09
CA ASP A 134 -1.97 6.88 9.11
C ASP A 134 -2.97 6.31 10.13
N ARG A 135 -3.14 6.95 11.30
CA ARG A 135 -4.20 6.59 12.27
C ARG A 135 -5.60 6.75 11.66
N ALA A 136 -5.83 7.85 10.94
CA ALA A 136 -7.10 8.12 10.28
C ALA A 136 -7.42 7.07 9.20
N ASP A 137 -6.42 6.69 8.39
CA ASP A 137 -6.57 5.65 7.37
C ASP A 137 -6.90 4.28 7.98
N ILE A 138 -6.23 3.89 9.07
CA ILE A 138 -6.52 2.64 9.78
C ILE A 138 -7.96 2.63 10.29
N LEU A 139 -8.40 3.71 10.95
CA LEU A 139 -9.78 3.83 11.42
C LEU A 139 -10.79 3.74 10.28
N ALA A 140 -10.52 4.39 9.15
CA ALA A 140 -11.39 4.33 7.98
C ALA A 140 -11.48 2.91 7.41
N LEU A 141 -10.37 2.19 7.30
CA LEU A 141 -10.34 0.79 6.85
C LEU A 141 -11.10 -0.13 7.82
N LEU A 142 -10.89 0.03 9.13
CA LEU A 142 -11.62 -0.74 10.15
C LEU A 142 -13.14 -0.50 10.07
N ARG A 143 -13.57 0.75 9.83
CA ARG A 143 -14.99 1.08 9.66
C ARG A 143 -15.56 0.50 8.36
N ALA A 144 -14.90 0.72 7.23
CA ALA A 144 -15.35 0.24 5.92
C ALA A 144 -15.41 -1.29 5.84
N GLY A 145 -14.45 -1.95 6.50
CA GLY A 145 -14.34 -3.40 6.55
C GLY A 145 -15.07 -4.08 7.71
N ARG A 146 -15.88 -3.36 8.50
CA ARG A 146 -16.53 -3.90 9.70
C ARG A 146 -17.31 -5.18 9.39
N GLY A 147 -17.04 -6.25 10.14
CA GLY A 147 -17.66 -7.57 9.96
C GLY A 147 -17.15 -8.37 8.76
N LYS A 148 -16.29 -7.80 7.91
CA LYS A 148 -15.67 -8.49 6.76
C LYS A 148 -14.18 -8.74 6.95
N LEU A 149 -13.50 -7.91 7.75
CA LEU A 149 -12.07 -8.05 8.02
C LEU A 149 -11.76 -9.31 8.82
N ASN A 150 -10.65 -9.96 8.46
CA ASN A 150 -10.05 -11.00 9.27
C ASN A 150 -9.35 -10.37 10.49
N MET A 151 -10.10 -10.21 11.58
CA MET A 151 -9.60 -9.58 12.81
C MET A 151 -8.44 -10.32 13.47
N ARG A 152 -8.27 -11.62 13.20
CA ARG A 152 -7.09 -12.36 13.67
C ARG A 152 -5.82 -11.84 13.00
N GLU A 153 -5.86 -11.67 11.69
CA GLU A 153 -4.73 -11.12 10.91
C GLU A 153 -4.44 -9.67 11.28
N VAL A 154 -5.47 -8.85 11.47
CA VAL A 154 -5.31 -7.46 11.96
C VAL A 154 -4.60 -7.45 13.32
N ARG A 155 -5.04 -8.28 14.28
CA ARG A 155 -4.38 -8.38 15.60
C ARG A 155 -2.93 -8.86 15.49
N GLU A 156 -2.64 -9.82 14.61
CA GLU A 156 -1.27 -10.26 14.33
C GLU A 156 -0.39 -9.09 13.84
N TYR A 157 -0.88 -8.24 12.93
CA TYR A 157 -0.12 -7.06 12.49
C TYR A 157 0.15 -6.05 13.61
N PHE A 158 -0.81 -5.76 14.47
CA PHE A 158 -0.59 -4.86 15.60
C PHE A 158 0.35 -5.46 16.65
N ALA A 159 0.30 -6.77 16.86
CA ALA A 159 1.20 -7.48 17.77
C ALA A 159 2.66 -7.45 17.28
N LEU A 160 2.91 -7.52 15.96
CA LEU A 160 4.26 -7.40 15.40
C LEU A 160 4.98 -6.08 15.74
N PHE A 161 4.24 -5.05 16.14
CA PHE A 161 4.78 -3.74 16.49
C PHE A 161 4.50 -3.34 17.95
N ASP A 162 4.06 -4.27 18.81
CA ASP A 162 3.68 -3.99 20.20
C ASP A 162 2.65 -2.85 20.31
N ARG A 163 1.59 -2.92 19.49
CA ARG A 163 0.51 -1.91 19.44
C ARG A 163 -0.89 -2.51 19.60
N THR A 164 -1.02 -3.66 20.23
CA THR A 164 -2.34 -4.28 20.48
C THR A 164 -3.30 -3.35 21.23
N ASP A 165 -2.79 -2.58 22.20
CA ASP A 165 -3.61 -1.65 22.99
C ASP A 165 -4.19 -0.53 22.12
N LEU A 166 -3.43 -0.07 21.12
CA LEU A 166 -3.89 0.94 20.16
C LEU A 166 -5.04 0.40 19.28
N LEU A 167 -4.99 -0.88 18.90
CA LEU A 167 -6.09 -1.50 18.17
C LEU A 167 -7.36 -1.55 19.04
N ASP A 168 -7.23 -1.94 20.31
CA ASP A 168 -8.38 -2.02 21.21
C ASP A 168 -8.98 -0.61 21.48
N GLU A 169 -8.15 0.42 21.61
CA GLU A 169 -8.58 1.84 21.66
C GLU A 169 -9.37 2.23 20.39
N MET A 170 -8.82 1.92 19.22
CA MET A 170 -9.46 2.23 17.93
C MET A 170 -10.81 1.53 17.77
N LEU A 171 -10.89 0.25 18.16
CA LEU A 171 -12.14 -0.52 18.11
C LEU A 171 -13.18 0.05 19.09
N GLY A 172 -12.76 0.41 20.30
CA GLY A 172 -13.63 1.10 21.27
C GLY A 172 -14.19 2.41 20.73
N GLN A 173 -13.35 3.23 20.06
CA GLN A 173 -13.78 4.46 19.41
C GLN A 173 -14.86 4.20 18.34
N ILE A 174 -14.65 3.19 17.48
CA ILE A 174 -15.59 2.84 16.42
C ILE A 174 -16.93 2.36 16.99
N ASP A 175 -16.91 1.61 18.10
CA ASP A 175 -18.12 1.13 18.77
C ASP A 175 -18.91 2.25 19.45
N HIS A 176 -18.23 3.26 19.99
CA HIS A 176 -18.86 4.45 20.56
C HIS A 176 -19.51 5.35 19.50
N ASP A 177 -18.85 5.54 18.35
CA ASP A 177 -19.37 6.40 17.25
C ASP A 177 -20.61 5.81 16.55
N THR A 178 -20.91 4.52 16.75
CA THR A 178 -22.01 3.82 16.08
C THR A 178 -23.25 3.66 16.98
N ARG A 179 -23.20 4.12 18.23
CA ARG A 179 -24.34 4.13 19.18
C ARG A 179 -25.05 5.49 19.14
#